data_AF-A0A7S8J015-F1
#
_entry.id   AF-A0A7S8J015-F1
#
_cell.length_a   1.000
_cell.length_b   1.000
_cell.length_c   1.000
_cell.angle_alpha   90.00
_cell.angle_beta   90.00
_cell.angle_gamma   90.00
#
_symmetry.space_group_name_H-M   'P 1'
#
loop_
_entity.id
_entity.type
_entity.pdbx_description
1 polymer ?
#
loop_
_entity_poly.entity_id
_entity_poly.type
_entity_poly.pdbx_seq_one_letter_code
_entity_poly.pdbx_strand_id
1 'polypeptide(L)'
;MAVPVVKASKNKGRDMGRALVIQLARLGDLVQTIPAITALKESHADWDVDLLCPAPLAEIGQLLPGVSAVVKWDGAAWYRRAASVEAEVSPGDIAAADAELHALTKDLYDCAYVINQHPRSILAGALLARENIGAITGGPLDKTLSPWALYIRSVVTAKQSNRIHLADAFCGMCGMSPPKQIMPIRVPETALPAELDPIGQSDGPWVGVLVGAGDRERLVPVAAWERMITECLEMLPASRIVLVGDQHEQERAQCIQESLPPFLLGRVWDTTGRLSLIQLASLLTRCHIVIGADTGPLHLAAAVGTRVIGWYFARAHVHDTGPYGLNHWVWQAERGEMERMDAVQPSRWPITETIALLRGHYDVTVADWSLWESYRDHWGAYYVEAGQEPIEPLQREGVWRRLQPSSVS
;
A
#
# COMPACT_ATOMS: atom_id res chain seq x y z
N MET A 1 -9.20 29.62 16.76
CA MET A 1 -9.48 30.50 15.61
C MET A 1 -9.95 29.63 14.46
N ALA A 2 -11.05 30.02 13.81
CA ALA A 2 -11.67 29.24 12.76
C ALA A 2 -10.74 29.10 11.53
N VAL A 3 -10.65 27.89 10.98
CA VAL A 3 -10.08 27.65 9.64
C VAL A 3 -11.05 28.28 8.62
N PRO A 4 -10.61 29.11 7.67
CA PRO A 4 -11.53 29.72 6.72
C PRO A 4 -12.05 28.64 5.76
N VAL A 5 -13.37 28.47 5.72
CA VAL A 5 -14.04 27.74 4.65
C VAL A 5 -14.00 28.63 3.41
N VAL A 6 -13.26 28.21 2.39
CA VAL A 6 -13.25 28.87 1.08
C VAL A 6 -14.62 28.60 0.43
N LYS A 7 -15.51 29.59 0.49
CA LYS A 7 -16.64 29.66 -0.44
C LYS A 7 -16.05 29.73 -1.84
N ALA A 8 -16.30 28.72 -2.66
CA ALA A 8 -15.95 28.72 -4.06
C ALA A 8 -16.52 29.97 -4.74
N SER A 9 -15.67 30.97 -4.94
CA SER A 9 -15.96 32.12 -5.79
C SER A 9 -16.19 31.57 -7.19
N LYS A 10 -17.42 31.71 -7.70
CA LYS A 10 -17.76 31.49 -9.11
C LYS A 10 -17.11 32.60 -9.94
N ASN A 11 -15.79 32.52 -10.12
CA ASN A 11 -15.09 33.28 -11.13
C ASN A 11 -15.38 32.64 -12.48
N LYS A 12 -16.26 33.29 -13.24
CA LYS A 12 -16.48 33.02 -14.66
C LYS A 12 -15.16 33.23 -15.40
N GLY A 13 -14.54 32.14 -15.87
CA GLY A 13 -13.36 32.14 -16.74
C GLY A 13 -12.08 31.49 -16.18
N ARG A 14 -12.14 30.61 -15.18
CA ARG A 14 -10.93 29.97 -14.60
C ARG A 14 -10.54 28.70 -15.37
N ASP A 15 -9.24 28.55 -15.64
CA ASP A 15 -8.59 27.28 -15.98
C ASP A 15 -9.02 26.16 -15.01
N MET A 16 -9.02 24.90 -15.48
CA MET A 16 -9.29 23.73 -14.64
C MET A 16 -8.42 23.75 -13.37
N GLY A 17 -9.02 23.42 -12.22
CA GLY A 17 -8.30 23.42 -10.94
C GLY A 17 -7.24 22.33 -10.89
N ARG A 18 -6.10 22.59 -10.23
CA ARG A 18 -4.99 21.64 -10.12
C ARG A 18 -4.75 21.25 -8.66
N ALA A 19 -4.83 19.95 -8.38
CA ALA A 19 -4.47 19.35 -7.11
C ALA A 19 -3.15 18.59 -7.18
N LEU A 20 -2.38 18.62 -6.09
CA LEU A 20 -1.19 17.78 -5.90
C LEU A 20 -1.39 16.86 -4.70
N VAL A 21 -1.47 15.54 -4.91
CA VAL A 21 -1.44 14.56 -3.83
C VAL A 21 0.02 14.25 -3.50
N ILE A 22 0.42 14.37 -2.23
CA ILE A 22 1.81 14.15 -1.81
C ILE A 22 1.92 12.86 -0.99
N GLN A 23 2.52 11.83 -1.60
CA GLN A 23 2.76 10.51 -1.02
C GLN A 23 4.21 10.07 -1.25
N LEU A 24 5.07 10.35 -0.28
CA LEU A 24 6.52 10.09 -0.31
C LEU A 24 6.93 8.83 0.48
N ALA A 25 5.98 7.93 0.76
CA ALA A 25 6.24 6.68 1.48
C ALA A 25 6.50 5.49 0.52
N ARG A 26 6.44 4.27 1.06
CA ARG A 26 6.85 3.03 0.35
C ARG A 26 5.76 2.58 -0.62
N LEU A 27 6.06 1.59 -1.47
CA LEU A 27 5.15 1.06 -2.51
C LEU A 27 3.75 0.73 -1.96
N GLY A 28 3.66 0.08 -0.78
CA GLY A 28 2.38 -0.26 -0.15
C GLY A 28 1.53 0.98 0.17
N ASP A 29 2.13 1.99 0.79
CA ASP A 29 1.45 3.26 1.11
C ASP A 29 1.05 4.02 -0.16
N LEU A 30 1.87 3.95 -1.21
CA LEU A 30 1.60 4.56 -2.51
C LEU A 30 0.34 3.98 -3.16
N VAL A 31 0.24 2.65 -3.26
CA VAL A 31 -0.96 2.01 -3.84
C VAL A 31 -2.18 2.16 -2.92
N GLN A 32 -1.98 2.18 -1.59
CA GLN A 32 -3.06 2.47 -0.64
C GLN A 32 -3.54 3.93 -0.66
N THR A 33 -2.95 4.78 -1.48
CA THR A 33 -3.44 6.15 -1.72
C THR A 33 -4.57 6.20 -2.77
N ILE A 34 -4.81 5.12 -3.52
CA ILE A 34 -5.84 5.06 -4.57
C ILE A 34 -7.22 5.51 -4.07
N PRO A 35 -7.71 5.11 -2.87
CA PRO A 35 -9.00 5.57 -2.38
C PRO A 35 -9.10 7.09 -2.20
N ALA A 36 -8.03 7.73 -1.70
CA ALA A 36 -7.99 9.18 -1.51
C ALA A 36 -8.01 9.93 -2.85
N ILE A 37 -7.25 9.45 -3.85
CA ILE A 37 -7.27 10.02 -5.22
C ILE A 37 -8.65 9.84 -5.86
N THR A 38 -9.25 8.66 -5.70
CA THR A 38 -10.57 8.36 -6.25
C THR A 38 -11.64 9.26 -5.63
N ALA A 39 -11.66 9.39 -4.30
CA ALA A 39 -12.60 10.27 -3.60
C ALA A 39 -12.41 11.76 -3.96
N LEU A 40 -11.17 12.18 -4.22
CA LEU A 40 -10.86 13.51 -4.72
C LEU A 40 -11.46 13.75 -6.11
N LYS A 41 -11.32 12.79 -7.04
CA LYS A 41 -11.94 12.87 -8.37
C LYS A 41 -13.47 12.79 -8.34
N GLU A 42 -14.06 12.05 -7.40
CA GLU A 42 -15.51 12.05 -7.19
C GLU A 42 -16.02 13.42 -6.70
N SER A 43 -15.27 14.09 -5.83
CA SER A 43 -15.62 15.43 -5.30
C SER A 43 -15.30 16.58 -6.26
N HIS A 44 -14.27 16.41 -7.10
CA HIS A 44 -13.73 17.43 -8.00
C HIS A 44 -13.46 16.84 -9.40
N ALA A 45 -14.52 16.48 -10.12
CA ALA A 45 -14.42 15.82 -11.42
C ALA A 45 -13.57 16.61 -12.44
N ASP A 46 -13.69 17.95 -12.44
CA ASP A 46 -13.02 18.86 -13.37
C ASP A 46 -11.58 19.22 -12.98
N TRP A 47 -11.06 18.69 -11.87
CA TRP A 47 -9.69 18.98 -11.42
C TRP A 47 -8.69 17.99 -12.00
N ASP A 48 -7.54 18.50 -12.41
CA ASP A 48 -6.35 17.67 -12.65
C ASP A 48 -5.71 17.30 -11.31
N VAL A 49 -5.41 16.02 -11.14
CA VAL A 49 -4.85 15.48 -9.90
C VAL A 49 -3.48 14.91 -10.21
N ASP A 50 -2.44 15.66 -9.88
CA ASP A 50 -1.06 15.19 -10.01
C ASP A 50 -0.60 14.52 -8.72
N LEU A 51 0.37 13.62 -8.82
CA LEU A 51 0.91 12.83 -7.71
C LEU A 51 2.40 13.13 -7.52
N LEU A 52 2.79 13.63 -6.36
CA LEU A 52 4.18 13.70 -5.93
C LEU A 52 4.55 12.42 -5.18
N CYS A 53 5.41 11.59 -5.77
CA CYS A 53 5.87 10.34 -5.18
C CYS A 53 7.39 10.13 -5.31
N PRO A 54 8.00 9.16 -4.60
CA PRO A 54 9.41 8.86 -4.76
C PRO A 54 9.73 8.50 -6.21
N ALA A 55 10.82 9.03 -6.76
CA ALA A 55 11.21 8.82 -8.16
C ALA A 55 11.27 7.34 -8.58
N PRO A 56 11.76 6.38 -7.76
CA PRO A 56 11.75 4.96 -8.11
C PRO A 56 10.35 4.35 -8.27
N LEU A 57 9.31 4.97 -7.71
CA LEU A 57 7.93 4.48 -7.77
C LEU A 57 7.09 5.22 -8.82
N ALA A 58 7.69 6.13 -9.59
CA ALA A 58 6.96 7.01 -10.50
C ALA A 58 6.19 6.26 -11.58
N GLU A 59 6.73 5.15 -12.09
CA GLU A 59 6.06 4.32 -13.09
C GLU A 59 4.78 3.70 -12.54
N ILE A 60 4.77 3.23 -11.28
CA ILE A 60 3.56 2.76 -10.62
C ILE A 60 2.61 3.92 -10.32
N GLY A 61 3.14 5.07 -9.90
CA GLY A 61 2.38 6.29 -9.68
C GLY A 61 1.54 6.71 -10.90
N GLN A 62 2.10 6.55 -12.10
CA GLN A 62 1.43 6.87 -13.37
C GLN A 62 0.27 5.93 -13.69
N LEU A 63 0.27 4.72 -13.13
CA LEU A 63 -0.81 3.76 -13.34
C LEU A 63 -1.96 3.91 -12.33
N LEU A 64 -1.81 4.75 -11.28
CA LEU A 64 -2.84 4.90 -10.27
C LEU A 64 -4.11 5.55 -10.89
N PRO A 65 -5.30 4.95 -10.72
CA PRO A 65 -6.53 5.51 -11.27
C PRO A 65 -6.79 6.94 -10.76
N GLY A 66 -7.05 7.85 -11.69
CA GLY A 66 -7.38 9.25 -11.40
C GLY A 66 -6.18 10.20 -11.35
N VAL A 67 -4.94 9.71 -11.49
CA VAL A 67 -3.74 10.55 -11.60
C VAL A 67 -3.59 11.11 -13.02
N SER A 68 -3.43 12.43 -13.15
CA SER A 68 -3.18 13.14 -14.40
C SER A 68 -1.69 13.10 -14.77
N ALA A 69 -0.80 13.46 -13.85
CA ALA A 69 0.66 13.36 -14.01
C ALA A 69 1.38 12.98 -12.71
N VAL A 70 2.63 12.53 -12.83
CA VAL A 70 3.50 12.23 -11.68
C VAL A 70 4.66 13.21 -11.62
N VAL A 71 4.77 13.87 -10.46
CA VAL A 71 5.93 14.66 -10.07
C VAL A 71 6.90 13.73 -9.32
N LYS A 72 8.14 13.62 -9.80
CA LYS A 72 9.13 12.69 -9.25
C LYS A 72 9.94 13.38 -8.14
N TRP A 73 9.94 12.80 -6.94
CA TRP A 73 10.79 13.26 -5.85
C TRP A 73 12.05 12.41 -5.73
N ASP A 74 13.22 12.95 -6.12
CA ASP A 74 14.51 12.27 -5.94
C ASP A 74 15.03 12.45 -4.50
N GLY A 75 14.48 11.66 -3.58
CA GLY A 75 14.88 11.70 -2.18
C GLY A 75 16.37 11.46 -1.94
N ALA A 76 17.04 10.71 -2.82
CA ALA A 76 18.48 10.43 -2.69
C ALA A 76 19.33 11.64 -3.08
N ALA A 77 18.94 12.38 -4.13
CA ALA A 77 19.58 13.66 -4.48
C ALA A 77 19.43 14.70 -3.36
N TRP A 78 18.22 14.84 -2.81
CA TRP A 78 17.96 15.73 -1.68
C TRP A 78 18.78 15.36 -0.44
N TYR A 79 18.91 14.05 -0.15
CA TYR A 79 19.76 13.58 0.96
C TYR A 79 21.24 13.87 0.72
N ARG A 80 21.77 13.58 -0.48
CA ARG A 80 23.17 13.89 -0.83
C ARG A 80 23.48 15.38 -0.70
N ARG A 81 22.56 16.25 -1.14
CA ARG A 81 22.68 17.70 -0.97
C ARG A 81 22.68 18.08 0.51
N ALA A 82 21.70 17.61 1.28
CA ALA A 82 21.65 17.90 2.71
C ALA A 82 22.93 17.45 3.45
N ALA A 83 23.54 16.34 3.02
CA ALA A 83 24.79 15.84 3.57
C ALA A 83 26.03 16.64 3.12
N SER A 84 26.00 17.31 1.96
CA SER A 84 27.13 18.10 1.46
C SER A 84 27.22 19.52 2.03
N VAL A 85 26.14 20.02 2.62
CA VAL A 85 26.03 21.39 3.16
C VAL A 85 26.41 21.39 4.65
N GLU A 86 27.59 20.86 5.01
CA GLU A 86 28.08 20.76 6.40
C GLU A 86 27.73 22.00 7.24
N ALA A 87 27.00 21.83 8.36
CA ALA A 87 26.60 22.81 9.40
C ALA A 87 26.03 24.20 8.99
N GLU A 88 26.49 24.82 7.92
CA GLU A 88 26.12 26.14 7.42
C GLU A 88 25.55 26.04 5.98
N VAL A 89 24.33 26.52 5.82
CA VAL A 89 23.64 26.61 4.53
C VAL A 89 24.06 27.88 3.80
N SER A 90 24.63 27.77 2.60
CA SER A 90 24.99 28.93 1.79
C SER A 90 23.78 29.46 0.98
N PRO A 91 23.78 30.75 0.57
CA PRO A 91 22.77 31.26 -0.36
C PRO A 91 22.70 30.49 -1.69
N GLY A 92 23.83 29.91 -2.14
CA GLY A 92 23.89 29.09 -3.35
C GLY A 92 23.13 27.77 -3.20
N ASP A 93 23.17 27.16 -2.01
CA ASP A 93 22.43 25.93 -1.71
C ASP A 93 20.93 26.16 -1.73
N ILE A 94 20.50 27.31 -1.18
CA ILE A 94 19.10 27.74 -1.21
C ILE A 94 18.66 27.98 -2.66
N ALA A 95 19.45 28.70 -3.45
CA ALA A 95 19.14 28.95 -4.86
C ALA A 95 19.06 27.66 -5.68
N ALA A 96 19.92 26.68 -5.42
CA ALA A 96 19.89 25.38 -6.09
C ALA A 96 18.66 24.55 -5.69
N ALA A 97 18.31 24.55 -4.40
CA ALA A 97 17.08 23.90 -3.91
C ALA A 97 15.82 24.55 -4.50
N ASP A 98 15.80 25.88 -4.56
CA ASP A 98 14.71 26.65 -5.16
C ASP A 98 14.57 26.36 -6.65
N ALA A 99 15.67 26.31 -7.39
CA ALA A 99 15.67 25.96 -8.81
C ALA A 99 15.15 24.53 -9.06
N GLU A 100 15.49 23.56 -8.21
CA GLU A 100 14.96 22.20 -8.34
C GLU A 100 13.45 22.15 -8.05
N LEU A 101 12.97 22.86 -7.03
CA LEU A 101 11.54 22.94 -6.73
C LEU A 101 10.75 23.60 -7.88
N HIS A 102 11.28 24.69 -8.46
CA HIS A 102 10.70 25.32 -9.66
C HIS A 102 10.76 24.42 -10.90
N ALA A 103 11.71 23.48 -10.96
CA ALA A 103 11.75 22.48 -12.02
C ALA A 103 10.68 21.38 -11.86
N LEU A 104 10.17 21.15 -10.64
CA LEU A 104 9.09 20.18 -10.40
C LEU A 104 7.74 20.65 -10.96
N THR A 105 7.45 21.95 -10.87
CA THR A 105 6.24 22.55 -11.45
C THR A 105 6.49 24.02 -11.79
N LYS A 106 6.03 24.45 -12.97
CA LYS A 106 6.14 25.85 -13.40
C LYS A 106 5.20 26.78 -12.63
N ASP A 107 4.01 26.26 -12.31
CA ASP A 107 2.95 26.98 -11.61
C ASP A 107 2.59 26.26 -10.31
N LEU A 108 2.27 27.03 -9.28
CA LEU A 108 1.75 26.48 -8.02
C LEU A 108 0.40 25.79 -8.25
N TYR A 109 0.22 24.64 -7.62
CA TYR A 109 -1.07 23.98 -7.53
C TYR A 109 -2.07 24.81 -6.72
N ASP A 110 -3.35 24.69 -7.01
CA ASP A 110 -4.40 25.34 -6.23
C ASP A 110 -4.46 24.77 -4.82
N CYS A 111 -4.32 23.45 -4.69
CA CYS A 111 -4.30 22.76 -3.40
C CYS A 111 -3.35 21.55 -3.41
N ALA A 112 -2.59 21.37 -2.32
CA ALA A 112 -1.86 20.13 -2.05
C ALA A 112 -2.55 19.32 -0.94
N TYR A 113 -2.69 18.02 -1.19
CA TYR A 113 -3.20 17.02 -0.26
C TYR A 113 -2.02 16.24 0.33
N VAL A 114 -1.56 16.67 1.51
CA VAL A 114 -0.34 16.17 2.16
C VAL A 114 -0.65 14.99 3.06
N ILE A 115 -0.49 13.77 2.55
CA ILE A 115 -0.90 12.56 3.28
C ILE A 115 0.20 11.90 4.14
N ASN A 116 1.44 12.40 4.07
CA ASN A 116 2.49 11.99 5.01
C ASN A 116 2.73 13.05 6.09
N GLN A 117 3.06 12.59 7.30
CA GLN A 117 3.41 13.45 8.42
C GLN A 117 4.91 13.83 8.46
N HIS A 118 5.69 13.45 7.45
CA HIS A 118 7.12 13.73 7.41
C HIS A 118 7.37 15.20 7.04
N PRO A 119 8.31 15.92 7.70
CA PRO A 119 8.63 17.33 7.41
C PRO A 119 8.83 17.66 5.93
N ARG A 120 9.55 16.80 5.19
CA ARG A 120 9.72 16.91 3.73
C ARG A 120 8.41 17.04 2.94
N SER A 121 7.39 16.24 3.26
CA SER A 121 6.10 16.27 2.55
C SER A 121 5.30 17.53 2.90
N ILE A 122 5.36 17.93 4.16
CA ILE A 122 4.76 19.16 4.67
C ILE A 122 5.38 20.38 3.98
N LEU A 123 6.71 20.42 3.87
CA LEU A 123 7.44 21.47 3.19
C LEU A 123 7.11 21.49 1.69
N ALA A 124 7.10 20.33 1.02
CA ALA A 124 6.72 20.23 -0.39
C ALA A 124 5.31 20.78 -0.65
N GLY A 125 4.33 20.47 0.21
CA GLY A 125 2.98 21.04 0.09
C GLY A 125 2.98 22.56 0.22
N ALA A 126 3.70 23.09 1.20
CA ALA A 126 3.80 24.54 1.42
C ALA A 126 4.50 25.30 0.29
N LEU A 127 5.41 24.64 -0.44
CA LEU A 127 6.19 25.26 -1.52
C LEU A 127 5.59 25.06 -2.90
N LEU A 128 4.82 24.00 -3.11
CA LEU A 128 4.28 23.64 -4.43
C LEU A 128 2.81 24.02 -4.60
N ALA A 129 2.09 24.40 -3.54
CA ALA A 129 0.67 24.74 -3.60
C ALA A 129 0.30 26.01 -2.83
N ARG A 130 -0.80 26.64 -3.25
CA ARG A 130 -1.38 27.83 -2.60
C ARG A 130 -2.07 27.48 -1.29
N GLU A 131 -2.77 26.35 -1.27
CA GLU A 131 -3.46 25.81 -0.10
C GLU A 131 -2.97 24.40 0.23
N ASN A 132 -3.08 24.01 1.50
CA ASN A 132 -2.65 22.71 1.98
C ASN A 132 -3.73 22.07 2.86
N ILE A 133 -4.08 20.83 2.56
CA ILE A 133 -4.99 19.97 3.33
C ILE A 133 -4.22 18.69 3.64
N GLY A 134 -4.34 18.13 4.86
CA GLY A 134 -3.68 16.87 5.17
C GLY A 134 -3.12 16.77 6.57
N ALA A 135 -1.84 16.43 6.67
CA ALA A 135 -1.17 16.05 7.90
C ALA A 135 -1.17 17.13 9.00
N ILE A 136 -1.13 18.41 8.62
CA ILE A 136 -1.00 19.55 9.53
C ILE A 136 -2.06 20.61 9.25
N THR A 137 -2.38 21.44 10.25
CA THR A 137 -3.42 22.48 10.15
C THR A 137 -2.92 23.92 10.18
N GLY A 138 -1.68 24.18 10.63
CA GLY A 138 -1.15 25.55 10.79
C GLY A 138 -0.01 25.95 9.85
N GLY A 139 0.20 25.21 8.76
CA GLY A 139 1.28 25.48 7.81
C GLY A 139 2.65 24.90 8.21
N PRO A 140 3.69 25.02 7.37
CA PRO A 140 4.90 24.20 7.44
C PRO A 140 5.74 24.36 8.71
N LEU A 141 5.60 25.48 9.42
CA LEU A 141 6.28 25.75 10.69
C LEU A 141 5.44 25.38 11.92
N ASP A 142 4.13 25.16 11.74
CA ASP A 142 3.23 24.69 12.79
C ASP A 142 3.14 23.16 12.73
N LYS A 143 3.58 22.52 13.82
CA LYS A 143 3.60 21.05 13.94
C LYS A 143 2.27 20.49 14.44
N THR A 144 1.22 21.30 14.53
CA THR A 144 -0.11 20.87 14.92
C THR A 144 -0.71 19.94 13.87
N LEU A 145 -0.72 18.65 14.20
CA LEU A 145 -1.30 17.59 13.37
C LEU A 145 -2.82 17.76 13.24
N SER A 146 -3.36 17.43 12.07
CA SER A 146 -4.81 17.34 11.88
C SER A 146 -5.43 16.20 12.71
N PRO A 147 -6.76 16.22 12.98
CA PRO A 147 -7.42 15.15 13.73
C PRO A 147 -7.14 13.75 13.18
N TRP A 148 -7.18 13.59 11.85
CA TRP A 148 -6.88 12.31 11.19
C TRP A 148 -5.39 11.94 11.29
N ALA A 149 -4.48 12.90 11.19
CA ALA A 149 -3.06 12.64 11.38
C ALA A 149 -2.73 12.23 12.83
N LEU A 150 -3.36 12.88 13.81
CA LEU A 150 -3.29 12.48 15.22
C LEU A 150 -3.83 11.07 15.43
N TYR A 151 -4.96 10.74 14.80
CA TYR A 151 -5.55 9.40 14.86
C TYR A 151 -4.58 8.33 14.35
N ILE A 152 -4.06 8.48 13.13
CA ILE A 152 -3.09 7.53 12.55
C ILE A 152 -1.86 7.38 13.47
N ARG A 153 -1.34 8.49 14.00
CA ARG A 153 -0.20 8.45 14.92
C ARG A 153 -0.55 7.69 16.20
N SER A 154 -1.75 7.89 16.74
CA SER A 154 -2.22 7.21 17.96
C SER A 154 -2.38 5.70 17.76
N VAL A 155 -2.83 5.24 16.60
CA VAL A 155 -2.92 3.81 16.27
C VAL A 155 -1.54 3.17 16.35
N VAL A 156 -0.53 3.80 15.74
CA VAL A 156 0.85 3.30 15.74
C VAL A 156 1.50 3.37 17.12
N THR A 157 1.33 4.47 17.87
CA THR A 157 2.04 4.67 19.14
C THR A 157 1.36 4.04 20.35
N ALA A 158 0.03 4.07 20.40
CA ALA A 158 -0.74 3.61 21.56
C ALA A 158 -1.25 2.17 21.40
N LYS A 159 -1.02 1.53 20.24
CA LYS A 159 -1.47 0.16 19.91
C LYS A 159 -2.94 -0.09 20.29
N GLN A 160 -3.78 0.92 20.11
CA GLN A 160 -5.21 0.82 20.38
C GLN A 160 -5.85 -0.11 19.35
N SER A 161 -6.99 -0.71 19.71
CA SER A 161 -7.83 -1.39 18.73
C SER A 161 -8.24 -0.38 17.66
N ASN A 162 -7.68 -0.55 16.46
CA ASN A 162 -8.01 0.25 15.29
C ASN A 162 -9.04 -0.50 14.44
N ARG A 163 -9.95 0.27 13.85
CA ARG A 163 -10.97 -0.24 12.94
C ARG A 163 -11.06 0.60 11.67
N ILE A 164 -10.24 1.65 11.52
CA ILE A 164 -10.16 2.42 10.28
C ILE A 164 -8.90 2.00 9.54
N HIS A 165 -9.09 1.51 8.31
CA HIS A 165 -7.98 1.17 7.44
C HIS A 165 -7.15 2.41 7.09
N LEU A 166 -5.83 2.27 6.96
CA LEU A 166 -4.91 3.37 6.66
C LEU A 166 -5.31 4.13 5.39
N ALA A 167 -5.64 3.40 4.32
CA ALA A 167 -6.13 3.99 3.07
C ALA A 167 -7.38 4.87 3.24
N ASP A 168 -8.29 4.50 4.16
CA ASP A 168 -9.48 5.30 4.46
C ASP A 168 -9.15 6.50 5.34
N ALA A 169 -8.19 6.34 6.27
CA ALA A 169 -7.66 7.46 7.04
C ALA A 169 -6.95 8.50 6.15
N PHE A 170 -6.31 8.07 5.04
CA PHE A 170 -5.80 8.99 4.02
C PHE A 170 -6.92 9.80 3.35
N CYS A 171 -8.08 9.18 3.06
CA CYS A 171 -9.27 9.92 2.59
C CYS A 171 -9.67 10.99 3.62
N GLY A 172 -9.74 10.62 4.90
CA GLY A 172 -10.05 11.52 6.00
C GLY A 172 -9.04 12.68 6.12
N MET A 173 -7.75 12.42 5.95
CA MET A 173 -6.73 13.48 5.90
C MET A 173 -6.92 14.43 4.73
N CYS A 174 -7.42 13.95 3.59
CA CYS A 174 -7.81 14.79 2.46
C CYS A 174 -9.14 15.53 2.68
N GLY A 175 -9.82 15.34 3.81
CA GLY A 175 -11.14 15.90 4.07
C GLY A 175 -12.27 15.18 3.32
N MET A 176 -12.02 13.97 2.85
CA MET A 176 -12.94 13.18 2.02
C MET A 176 -13.43 11.94 2.76
N SER A 177 -14.62 11.48 2.39
CA SER A 177 -15.09 10.14 2.78
C SER A 177 -14.54 9.09 1.81
N PRO A 178 -14.44 7.81 2.20
CA PRO A 178 -14.01 6.75 1.31
C PRO A 178 -14.93 6.65 0.09
N PRO A 179 -14.39 6.35 -1.10
CA PRO A 179 -15.19 6.30 -2.33
C PRO A 179 -16.06 5.05 -2.35
N LYS A 180 -17.17 5.12 -3.08
CA LYS A 180 -18.11 3.99 -3.20
C LYS A 180 -17.51 2.84 -4.00
N GLN A 181 -16.73 3.18 -5.03
CA GLN A 181 -16.11 2.24 -5.94
C GLN A 181 -14.62 2.54 -6.07
N ILE A 182 -13.83 1.48 -6.20
CA ILE A 182 -12.41 1.54 -6.49
C ILE A 182 -12.18 0.75 -7.76
N MET A 183 -11.50 1.38 -8.71
CA MET A 183 -11.04 0.72 -9.92
C MET A 183 -9.67 0.09 -9.66
N PRO A 184 -9.42 -1.15 -10.12
CA PRO A 184 -8.08 -1.70 -10.13
C PRO A 184 -7.12 -0.87 -10.99
N ILE A 185 -5.84 -0.92 -10.66
CA ILE A 185 -4.76 -0.42 -11.52
C ILE A 185 -4.82 -1.16 -12.87
N ARG A 186 -4.89 -0.40 -13.96
CA ARG A 186 -4.79 -0.96 -15.30
C ARG A 186 -3.32 -1.00 -15.72
N VAL A 187 -2.77 -2.20 -15.78
CA VAL A 187 -1.40 -2.41 -16.23
C VAL A 187 -1.38 -2.50 -17.76
N PRO A 188 -0.52 -1.75 -18.47
CA PRO A 188 -0.37 -1.89 -19.91
C PRO A 188 0.16 -3.29 -20.26
N GLU A 189 -0.22 -3.81 -21.42
CA GLU A 189 0.31 -5.08 -21.91
C GLU A 189 1.84 -4.99 -22.02
N THR A 190 2.52 -5.76 -21.17
CA THR A 190 3.97 -5.70 -21.02
C THR A 190 4.53 -7.10 -21.20
N ALA A 191 5.54 -7.23 -22.06
CA ALA A 191 6.25 -8.49 -22.21
C ALA A 191 7.00 -8.83 -20.91
N LEU A 192 6.72 -10.02 -20.38
CA LEU A 192 7.53 -10.61 -19.32
C LEU A 192 8.83 -11.16 -19.92
N PRO A 193 9.90 -11.36 -19.12
CA PRO A 193 11.11 -12.04 -19.58
C PRO A 193 10.78 -13.39 -20.24
N ALA A 194 11.41 -13.69 -21.38
CA ALA A 194 11.12 -14.89 -22.19
C ALA A 194 11.30 -16.22 -21.44
N GLU A 195 12.11 -16.22 -20.38
CA GLU A 195 12.28 -17.35 -19.46
C GLU A 195 10.98 -17.73 -18.74
N LEU A 196 10.00 -16.82 -18.70
CA LEU A 196 8.64 -17.04 -18.20
C LEU A 196 7.64 -17.42 -19.29
N ASP A 197 8.04 -17.51 -20.56
CA ASP A 197 7.14 -18.00 -21.61
C ASP A 197 6.64 -19.43 -21.32
N PRO A 198 7.47 -20.37 -20.81
CA PRO A 198 7.01 -21.73 -20.52
C PRO A 198 5.90 -21.81 -19.46
N ILE A 199 5.84 -20.88 -18.50
CA ILE A 199 4.77 -20.92 -17.48
C ILE A 199 3.40 -20.59 -18.11
N GLY A 200 3.37 -19.71 -19.11
CA GLY A 200 2.16 -19.31 -19.85
C GLY A 200 1.67 -20.33 -20.86
N GLN A 201 2.47 -21.35 -21.17
CA GLN A 201 2.08 -22.47 -22.04
C GLN A 201 1.29 -23.55 -21.29
N SER A 202 1.12 -23.42 -19.98
CA SER A 202 0.34 -24.34 -19.16
C SER A 202 -0.97 -23.71 -18.72
N ASP A 203 -2.07 -24.47 -18.80
CA ASP A 203 -3.43 -24.02 -18.41
C ASP A 203 -3.66 -23.98 -16.89
N GLY A 204 -2.59 -24.13 -16.10
CA GLY A 204 -2.65 -24.22 -14.65
C GLY A 204 -2.71 -22.86 -13.95
N PRO A 205 -3.31 -22.76 -12.75
CA PRO A 205 -3.35 -21.51 -12.00
C PRO A 205 -1.96 -21.12 -11.50
N TRP A 206 -1.64 -19.83 -11.64
CA TRP A 206 -0.40 -19.25 -11.13
C TRP A 206 -0.59 -18.79 -9.69
N VAL A 207 0.22 -19.32 -8.78
CA VAL A 207 0.29 -18.91 -7.38
C VAL A 207 1.58 -18.11 -7.20
N GLY A 208 1.45 -16.79 -7.06
CA GLY A 208 2.56 -15.91 -6.75
C GLY A 208 2.94 -16.03 -5.28
N VAL A 209 4.22 -16.21 -4.98
CA VAL A 209 4.75 -16.30 -3.62
C VAL A 209 5.75 -15.17 -3.41
N LEU A 210 5.40 -14.22 -2.55
CA LEU A 210 6.27 -13.11 -2.19
C LEU A 210 7.27 -13.61 -1.15
N VAL A 211 8.50 -13.90 -1.59
CA VAL A 211 9.53 -14.53 -0.73
C VAL A 211 10.18 -13.52 0.22
N GLY A 212 10.09 -12.25 -0.15
CA GLY A 212 10.68 -11.10 0.51
C GLY A 212 9.81 -10.43 1.56
N ALA A 213 10.44 -9.52 2.31
CA ALA A 213 9.72 -8.57 3.16
C ALA A 213 10.53 -7.31 3.42
N GLY A 214 9.83 -6.17 3.57
CA GLY A 214 10.48 -4.87 3.79
C GLY A 214 11.24 -4.75 5.13
N ASP A 215 11.00 -5.68 6.07
CA ASP A 215 11.69 -5.76 7.36
C ASP A 215 11.99 -7.23 7.68
N ARG A 216 13.16 -7.52 8.28
CA ARG A 216 13.58 -8.90 8.61
C ARG A 216 12.60 -9.64 9.53
N GLU A 217 11.93 -8.92 10.43
CA GLU A 217 10.93 -9.50 11.34
C GLU A 217 9.68 -10.00 10.62
N ARG A 218 9.46 -9.59 9.36
CA ARG A 218 8.33 -9.97 8.51
C ARG A 218 8.69 -11.07 7.51
N LEU A 219 9.91 -11.60 7.57
CA LEU A 219 10.31 -12.71 6.72
C LEU A 219 9.72 -14.01 7.24
N VAL A 220 8.84 -14.60 6.43
CA VAL A 220 8.41 -16.00 6.60
C VAL A 220 9.67 -16.88 6.49
N PRO A 221 9.85 -17.96 7.26
CA PRO A 221 11.01 -18.87 7.14
C PRO A 221 11.08 -19.65 5.83
N VAL A 222 12.28 -20.03 5.36
CA VAL A 222 12.48 -20.89 4.16
C VAL A 222 11.68 -22.19 4.30
N ALA A 223 11.76 -22.85 5.46
CA ALA A 223 11.07 -24.12 5.71
C ALA A 223 9.54 -24.01 5.62
N ALA A 224 8.95 -22.84 5.93
CA ALA A 224 7.52 -22.64 5.77
C ALA A 224 7.13 -22.51 4.29
N TRP A 225 7.97 -21.84 3.48
CA TRP A 225 7.74 -21.76 2.03
C TRP A 225 7.96 -23.09 1.32
N GLU A 226 9.01 -23.83 1.67
CA GLU A 226 9.26 -25.19 1.17
C GLU A 226 8.01 -26.06 1.35
N ARG A 227 7.54 -26.19 2.60
CA ARG A 227 6.34 -26.97 2.92
C ARG A 227 5.11 -26.49 2.19
N MET A 228 4.88 -25.18 2.12
CA MET A 228 3.72 -24.63 1.41
C MET A 228 3.76 -24.95 -0.09
N ILE A 229 4.91 -24.79 -0.73
CA ILE A 229 5.07 -25.07 -2.16
C ILE A 229 4.90 -26.58 -2.42
N THR A 230 5.52 -27.43 -1.60
CA THR A 230 5.39 -28.89 -1.68
C THR A 230 3.93 -29.33 -1.54
N GLU A 231 3.26 -28.97 -0.43
CA GLU A 231 1.86 -29.35 -0.18
C GLU A 231 0.92 -28.76 -1.26
N CYS A 232 1.16 -27.53 -1.72
CA CYS A 232 0.35 -26.89 -2.76
C CYS A 232 0.45 -27.65 -4.09
N LEU A 233 1.67 -27.99 -4.54
CA LEU A 233 1.89 -28.67 -5.81
C LEU A 233 1.48 -30.16 -5.81
N GLU A 234 1.37 -30.77 -4.62
CA GLU A 234 0.82 -32.12 -4.45
C GLU A 234 -0.72 -32.10 -4.46
N MET A 235 -1.34 -31.19 -3.72
CA MET A 235 -2.80 -31.09 -3.60
C MET A 235 -3.46 -30.41 -4.81
N LEU A 236 -2.71 -29.56 -5.53
CA LEU A 236 -3.13 -28.83 -6.73
C LEU A 236 -2.13 -29.08 -7.86
N PRO A 237 -2.15 -30.26 -8.51
CA PRO A 237 -1.10 -30.67 -9.45
C PRO A 237 -1.00 -29.79 -10.71
N ALA A 238 -2.10 -29.13 -11.09
CA ALA A 238 -2.13 -28.19 -12.19
C ALA A 238 -1.45 -26.86 -11.87
N SER A 239 -1.34 -26.48 -10.59
CA SER A 239 -0.78 -25.19 -10.18
C SER A 239 0.68 -25.00 -10.59
N ARG A 240 1.07 -23.73 -10.69
CA ARG A 240 2.44 -23.27 -10.93
C ARG A 240 2.80 -22.26 -9.86
N ILE A 241 4.01 -22.34 -9.33
CA ILE A 241 4.51 -21.39 -8.34
C ILE A 241 5.40 -20.36 -9.02
N VAL A 242 5.18 -19.08 -8.71
CA VAL A 242 6.07 -18.00 -9.13
C VAL A 242 6.66 -17.35 -7.89
N LEU A 243 7.96 -17.47 -7.69
CA LEU A 243 8.67 -16.77 -6.62
C LEU A 243 8.91 -15.33 -7.06
N VAL A 244 8.48 -14.39 -6.22
CA VAL A 244 8.50 -12.95 -6.51
C VAL A 244 9.22 -12.23 -5.38
N GLY A 245 10.12 -11.33 -5.76
CA GLY A 245 10.97 -10.58 -4.85
C GLY A 245 11.91 -9.64 -5.61
N ASP A 246 12.60 -8.79 -4.88
CA ASP A 246 13.62 -7.89 -5.41
C ASP A 246 14.98 -8.60 -5.58
N GLN A 247 16.00 -7.84 -5.97
CA GLN A 247 17.34 -8.37 -6.18
C GLN A 247 18.02 -8.87 -4.90
N HIS A 248 17.70 -8.28 -3.73
CA HIS A 248 18.27 -8.68 -2.45
C HIS A 248 17.70 -10.01 -1.93
N GLU A 249 16.66 -10.53 -2.59
CA GLU A 249 15.93 -11.72 -2.20
C GLU A 249 16.27 -12.94 -3.07
N GLN A 250 17.23 -12.82 -3.99
CA GLN A 250 17.67 -13.88 -4.90
C GLN A 250 18.28 -15.08 -4.16
N GLU A 251 19.23 -14.84 -3.25
CA GLU A 251 19.81 -15.91 -2.42
C GLU A 251 18.72 -16.65 -1.63
N ARG A 252 17.73 -15.89 -1.17
CA ARG A 252 16.60 -16.42 -0.42
C ARG A 252 15.70 -17.31 -1.28
N ALA A 253 15.42 -16.92 -2.52
CA ALA A 253 14.65 -17.72 -3.47
C ALA A 253 15.41 -19.00 -3.85
N GLN A 254 16.73 -18.90 -4.05
CA GLN A 254 17.59 -20.05 -4.30
C GLN A 254 17.52 -21.06 -3.14
N CYS A 255 17.64 -20.62 -1.89
CA CYS A 255 17.49 -21.51 -0.73
C CYS A 255 16.12 -22.21 -0.69
N ILE A 256 15.04 -21.53 -1.11
CA ILE A 256 13.72 -22.17 -1.22
C ILE A 256 13.77 -23.27 -2.29
N GLN A 257 14.27 -22.97 -3.49
CA GLN A 257 14.33 -23.95 -4.58
C GLN A 257 15.20 -25.16 -4.23
N GLU A 258 16.36 -24.95 -3.61
CA GLU A 258 17.27 -26.02 -3.19
C GLU A 258 16.66 -26.94 -2.12
N SER A 259 15.71 -26.43 -1.33
CA SER A 259 14.99 -27.22 -0.33
C SER A 259 13.82 -28.05 -0.89
N LEU A 260 13.41 -27.80 -2.14
CA LEU A 260 12.29 -28.51 -2.76
C LEU A 260 12.71 -29.85 -3.37
N PRO A 261 11.81 -30.86 -3.38
CA PRO A 261 12.03 -32.08 -4.14
C PRO A 261 12.31 -31.81 -5.63
N PRO A 262 13.34 -32.43 -6.26
CA PRO A 262 13.74 -32.10 -7.63
C PRO A 262 12.65 -32.23 -8.69
N PHE A 263 11.70 -33.16 -8.52
CA PHE A 263 10.58 -33.36 -9.44
C PHE A 263 9.54 -32.21 -9.42
N LEU A 264 9.58 -31.33 -8.41
CA LEU A 264 8.73 -30.15 -8.33
C LEU A 264 9.31 -28.93 -9.06
N LEU A 265 10.62 -28.88 -9.28
CA LEU A 265 11.31 -27.70 -9.81
C LEU A 265 10.81 -27.27 -11.20
N GLY A 266 10.36 -28.21 -12.03
CA GLY A 266 9.72 -27.90 -13.32
C GLY A 266 8.37 -27.17 -13.21
N ARG A 267 7.86 -26.94 -12.00
CA ARG A 267 6.62 -26.21 -11.69
C ARG A 267 6.84 -24.97 -10.80
N VAL A 268 8.10 -24.54 -10.63
CA VAL A 268 8.47 -23.38 -9.82
C VAL A 268 9.36 -22.44 -10.66
N TRP A 269 8.92 -21.20 -10.84
CA TRP A 269 9.65 -20.17 -11.58
C TRP A 269 10.12 -19.09 -10.61
N ASP A 270 11.42 -18.79 -10.67
CA ASP A 270 12.01 -17.71 -9.89
C ASP A 270 12.12 -16.43 -10.72
N THR A 271 11.45 -15.37 -10.26
CA THR A 271 11.48 -14.03 -10.87
C THR A 271 12.23 -13.00 -10.03
N THR A 272 12.84 -13.42 -8.91
CA THR A 272 13.45 -12.50 -7.95
C THR A 272 14.55 -11.65 -8.57
N GLY A 273 14.40 -10.33 -8.44
CA GLY A 273 15.34 -9.36 -9.01
C GLY A 273 15.39 -9.28 -10.54
N ARG A 274 14.45 -9.92 -11.26
CA ARG A 274 14.43 -9.96 -12.74
C ARG A 274 13.36 -9.08 -13.38
N LEU A 275 12.49 -8.47 -12.58
CA LEU A 275 11.35 -7.70 -13.06
C LEU A 275 11.52 -6.22 -12.77
N SER A 276 11.20 -5.37 -13.75
CA SER A 276 10.86 -3.98 -13.48
C SER A 276 9.56 -3.87 -12.67
N LEU A 277 9.25 -2.69 -12.12
CA LEU A 277 8.01 -2.49 -11.37
C LEU A 277 6.76 -2.70 -12.26
N ILE A 278 6.82 -2.27 -13.52
CA ILE A 278 5.72 -2.49 -14.48
C ILE A 278 5.57 -3.97 -14.82
N GLN A 279 6.70 -4.69 -15.01
CA GLN A 279 6.67 -6.13 -15.22
C GLN A 279 6.18 -6.90 -13.99
N LEU A 280 6.51 -6.44 -12.78
CA LEU A 280 5.97 -6.97 -11.53
C LEU A 280 4.45 -6.79 -11.50
N ALA A 281 3.94 -5.58 -11.75
CA ALA A 281 2.50 -5.34 -11.82
C ALA A 281 1.83 -6.24 -12.88
N SER A 282 2.44 -6.38 -14.06
CA SER A 282 1.94 -7.24 -15.13
C SER A 282 1.93 -8.72 -14.74
N LEU A 283 2.99 -9.21 -14.09
CA LEU A 283 3.06 -10.57 -13.57
C LEU A 283 1.94 -10.82 -12.57
N LEU A 284 1.73 -9.90 -11.63
CA LEU A 284 0.71 -10.04 -10.58
C LEU A 284 -0.70 -10.15 -11.18
N THR A 285 -1.01 -9.44 -12.29
CA THR A 285 -2.31 -9.60 -12.99
C THR A 285 -2.53 -10.99 -13.59
N ARG A 286 -1.46 -11.74 -13.88
CA ARG A 286 -1.53 -13.12 -14.40
C ARG A 286 -1.64 -14.15 -13.29
N CYS A 287 -1.26 -13.80 -12.06
CA CYS A 287 -1.45 -14.66 -10.90
C CYS A 287 -2.95 -14.82 -10.61
N HIS A 288 -3.36 -16.05 -10.33
CA HIS A 288 -4.72 -16.31 -9.85
C HIS A 288 -4.85 -15.91 -8.38
N ILE A 289 -3.76 -16.05 -7.63
CA ILE A 289 -3.65 -15.62 -6.25
C ILE A 289 -2.19 -15.30 -5.91
N VAL A 290 -1.98 -14.40 -4.95
CA VAL A 290 -0.66 -14.04 -4.43
C VAL A 290 -0.63 -14.25 -2.92
N ILE A 291 0.40 -14.92 -2.43
CA ILE A 291 0.59 -15.25 -1.02
C ILE A 291 1.87 -14.56 -0.52
N GLY A 292 1.83 -13.93 0.65
CA GLY A 292 3.00 -13.24 1.20
C GLY A 292 2.76 -12.62 2.57
N ALA A 293 3.82 -12.05 3.15
CA ALA A 293 3.71 -11.20 4.34
C ALA A 293 3.25 -9.77 3.97
N ASP A 294 2.95 -8.93 4.98
CA ASP A 294 2.62 -7.51 4.79
C ASP A 294 3.77 -6.73 4.14
N THR A 295 3.68 -6.55 2.83
CA THR A 295 4.71 -5.99 1.95
C THR A 295 4.12 -5.19 0.80
N GLY A 296 4.91 -4.29 0.20
CA GLY A 296 4.49 -3.49 -0.95
C GLY A 296 3.93 -4.30 -2.12
N PRO A 297 4.59 -5.39 -2.56
CA PRO A 297 4.07 -6.24 -3.64
C PRO A 297 2.74 -6.92 -3.31
N LEU A 298 2.45 -7.23 -2.04
CA LEU A 298 1.15 -7.79 -1.62
C LEU A 298 0.02 -6.77 -1.88
N HIS A 299 0.26 -5.51 -1.51
CA HIS A 299 -0.68 -4.41 -1.74
C HIS A 299 -0.83 -4.08 -3.22
N LEU A 300 0.27 -4.15 -3.99
CA LEU A 300 0.23 -3.98 -5.44
C LEU A 300 -0.61 -5.08 -6.10
N ALA A 301 -0.49 -6.33 -5.66
CA ALA A 301 -1.30 -7.44 -6.16
C ALA A 301 -2.79 -7.20 -5.96
N ALA A 302 -3.19 -6.76 -4.77
CA ALA A 302 -4.58 -6.37 -4.49
C ALA A 302 -5.02 -5.18 -5.37
N ALA A 303 -4.17 -4.17 -5.52
CA ALA A 303 -4.46 -2.98 -6.30
C ALA A 303 -4.64 -3.26 -7.81
N VAL A 304 -3.96 -4.26 -8.38
CA VAL A 304 -4.16 -4.69 -9.78
C VAL A 304 -5.35 -5.65 -9.94
N GLY A 305 -6.06 -5.98 -8.85
CA GLY A 305 -7.27 -6.82 -8.86
C GLY A 305 -7.02 -8.31 -8.61
N THR A 306 -5.79 -8.71 -8.28
CA THR A 306 -5.46 -10.09 -7.96
C THR A 306 -5.84 -10.42 -6.53
N ARG A 307 -6.44 -11.59 -6.31
CA ARG A 307 -6.74 -12.07 -4.95
C ARG A 307 -5.45 -12.29 -4.18
N VAL A 308 -5.47 -12.03 -2.88
CA VAL A 308 -4.26 -12.19 -2.05
C VAL A 308 -4.57 -12.92 -0.76
N ILE A 309 -3.56 -13.62 -0.24
CA ILE A 309 -3.53 -14.20 1.10
C ILE A 309 -2.32 -13.63 1.84
N GLY A 310 -2.59 -12.83 2.88
CA GLY A 310 -1.56 -12.27 3.76
C GLY A 310 -1.25 -13.20 4.94
N TRP A 311 0.02 -13.40 5.27
CA TRP A 311 0.45 -13.99 6.54
C TRP A 311 1.03 -12.91 7.46
N TYR A 312 0.22 -12.45 8.41
CA TYR A 312 0.52 -11.32 9.28
C TYR A 312 0.89 -11.84 10.68
N PHE A 313 2.19 -11.90 10.98
CA PHE A 313 2.73 -12.44 12.24
C PHE A 313 3.67 -11.48 12.97
N ALA A 314 3.95 -10.32 12.37
CA ALA A 314 4.82 -9.29 12.93
C ALA A 314 4.01 -8.13 13.52
N ARG A 315 4.43 -6.88 13.31
CA ARG A 315 3.76 -5.67 13.82
C ARG A 315 2.52 -5.26 13.02
N ALA A 316 2.34 -5.82 11.83
CA ALA A 316 1.21 -5.50 10.97
C ALA A 316 -0.08 -6.10 11.54
N HIS A 317 -1.12 -5.27 11.58
CA HIS A 317 -2.46 -5.67 11.94
C HIS A 317 -3.39 -5.56 10.73
N VAL A 318 -4.21 -6.58 10.52
CA VAL A 318 -5.11 -6.67 9.36
C VAL A 318 -6.03 -5.45 9.21
N HIS A 319 -6.54 -4.90 10.31
CA HIS A 319 -7.42 -3.73 10.28
C HIS A 319 -6.70 -2.42 9.91
N ASP A 320 -5.37 -2.37 10.05
CA ASP A 320 -4.59 -1.17 9.81
C ASP A 320 -4.14 -1.08 8.36
N THR A 321 -3.55 -2.17 7.87
CA THR A 321 -2.83 -2.22 6.59
C THR A 321 -3.09 -3.52 5.85
N GLY A 322 -4.28 -4.09 5.99
CA GLY A 322 -4.69 -5.25 5.20
C GLY A 322 -4.71 -4.92 3.69
N PRO A 323 -4.73 -5.94 2.80
CA PRO A 323 -4.92 -5.72 1.37
C PRO A 323 -6.27 -5.06 1.06
N TYR A 324 -6.24 -3.80 0.60
CA TYR A 324 -7.43 -3.01 0.39
C TYR A 324 -8.27 -3.53 -0.79
N GLY A 325 -9.53 -3.87 -0.54
CA GLY A 325 -10.43 -4.40 -1.56
C GLY A 325 -11.43 -5.41 -1.01
N LEU A 326 -12.02 -6.19 -1.90
CA LEU A 326 -12.97 -7.26 -1.57
C LEU A 326 -12.33 -8.62 -1.84
N ASN A 327 -12.69 -9.62 -1.03
CA ASN A 327 -12.29 -11.02 -1.23
C ASN A 327 -10.76 -11.25 -1.14
N HIS A 328 -10.10 -10.53 -0.25
CA HIS A 328 -8.74 -10.83 0.19
C HIS A 328 -8.77 -11.52 1.54
N TRP A 329 -7.84 -12.43 1.79
CA TRP A 329 -7.73 -13.13 3.07
C TRP A 329 -6.45 -12.76 3.78
N VAL A 330 -6.49 -12.71 5.10
CA VAL A 330 -5.32 -12.51 5.95
C VAL A 330 -5.38 -13.47 7.13
N TRP A 331 -4.36 -14.31 7.24
CA TRP A 331 -4.06 -15.02 8.47
C TRP A 331 -3.33 -14.06 9.41
N GLN A 332 -3.92 -13.76 10.56
CA GLN A 332 -3.32 -12.93 11.60
C GLN A 332 -2.89 -13.82 12.77
N ALA A 333 -1.60 -13.85 13.09
CA ALA A 333 -1.10 -14.57 14.25
C ALA A 333 -1.61 -13.89 15.53
N GLU A 334 -2.15 -14.69 16.44
CA GLU A 334 -2.61 -14.26 17.75
C GLU A 334 -1.41 -14.10 18.69
N ARG A 335 -1.27 -12.91 19.29
CA ARG A 335 -0.23 -12.68 20.29
C ARG A 335 -0.78 -13.07 21.66
N GLY A 336 -0.13 -14.02 22.33
CA GLY A 336 -0.43 -14.31 23.73
C GLY A 336 -0.30 -13.06 24.62
N GLU A 337 -1.08 -13.00 25.71
CA GLU A 337 -1.21 -11.81 26.59
C GLU A 337 0.13 -11.35 27.23
N MET A 338 1.16 -12.20 27.25
CA MET A 338 2.39 -12.02 28.04
C MET A 338 3.66 -11.66 27.26
N GLU A 339 3.67 -11.69 25.93
CA GLU A 339 4.91 -11.53 25.13
C GLU A 339 4.84 -10.31 24.21
N ARG A 340 5.02 -9.13 24.80
CA ARG A 340 4.76 -7.83 24.15
C ARG A 340 5.98 -7.09 23.60
N MET A 341 7.16 -7.71 23.50
CA MET A 341 8.39 -6.97 23.14
C MET A 341 9.21 -7.48 21.95
N ASP A 342 9.11 -8.74 21.52
CA ASP A 342 9.86 -9.23 20.35
C ASP A 342 8.96 -9.96 19.34
N ALA A 343 9.37 -9.99 18.07
CA ALA A 343 8.65 -10.70 17.01
C ALA A 343 8.72 -12.21 17.27
N VAL A 344 7.70 -12.77 17.92
CA VAL A 344 7.58 -14.21 18.14
C VAL A 344 7.21 -14.86 16.81
N GLN A 345 8.15 -15.62 16.26
CA GLN A 345 7.86 -16.47 15.11
C GLN A 345 6.81 -17.51 15.52
N PRO A 346 5.73 -17.66 14.75
CA PRO A 346 4.68 -18.59 15.10
C PRO A 346 5.21 -20.02 15.10
N SER A 347 4.76 -20.81 16.08
CA SER A 347 5.16 -22.22 16.25
C SER A 347 4.69 -23.11 15.09
N ARG A 348 3.57 -22.74 14.48
CA ARG A 348 2.93 -23.39 13.34
C ARG A 348 2.50 -22.34 12.32
N TRP A 349 2.67 -22.65 11.03
CA TRP A 349 2.19 -21.82 9.92
C TRP A 349 0.89 -22.40 9.34
N PRO A 350 -0.05 -21.57 8.88
CA PRO A 350 -1.37 -22.00 8.38
C PRO A 350 -1.26 -22.52 6.93
N ILE A 351 -0.37 -23.47 6.69
CA ILE A 351 0.01 -23.94 5.34
C ILE A 351 -1.12 -24.72 4.69
N THR A 352 -1.50 -25.85 5.31
CA THR A 352 -2.53 -26.75 4.78
C THR A 352 -3.87 -26.02 4.70
N GLU A 353 -4.14 -25.12 5.65
CA GLU A 353 -5.34 -24.31 5.69
C GLU A 353 -5.34 -23.22 4.63
N THR A 354 -4.19 -22.60 4.33
CA THR A 354 -4.05 -21.72 3.16
C THR A 354 -4.36 -22.47 1.86
N ILE A 355 -3.88 -23.71 1.71
CA ILE A 355 -4.17 -24.53 0.52
C ILE A 355 -5.65 -24.95 0.46
N ALA A 356 -6.28 -25.20 1.61
CA ALA A 356 -7.72 -25.45 1.69
C ALA A 356 -8.54 -24.24 1.20
N LEU A 357 -8.13 -23.01 1.54
CA LEU A 357 -8.73 -21.78 0.99
C LEU A 357 -8.62 -21.71 -0.54
N LEU A 358 -7.47 -22.10 -1.10
CA LEU A 358 -7.29 -22.17 -2.57
C LEU A 358 -8.27 -23.14 -3.25
N ARG A 359 -8.74 -24.14 -2.51
CA ARG A 359 -9.72 -25.15 -2.96
C ARG A 359 -11.17 -24.75 -2.71
N GLY A 360 -11.42 -23.57 -2.13
CA GLY A 360 -12.75 -23.09 -1.78
C GLY A 360 -13.29 -23.65 -0.45
N HIS A 361 -12.44 -24.12 0.44
CA HIS A 361 -12.80 -24.53 1.80
C HIS A 361 -12.46 -23.42 2.78
N TYR A 362 -13.49 -22.73 3.29
CA TYR A 362 -13.35 -21.51 4.10
C TYR A 362 -13.50 -21.70 5.61
N ASP A 363 -14.05 -22.84 6.04
CA ASP A 363 -14.18 -23.20 7.45
C ASP A 363 -12.92 -23.94 7.91
N VAL A 364 -11.86 -23.17 8.14
CA VAL A 364 -10.54 -23.68 8.52
C VAL A 364 -10.03 -22.96 9.77
N THR A 365 -9.62 -23.74 10.76
CA THR A 365 -9.11 -23.22 12.04
C THR A 365 -7.66 -23.65 12.24
N VAL A 366 -6.81 -22.72 12.68
CA VAL A 366 -5.40 -22.99 13.01
C VAL A 366 -5.12 -22.43 14.39
N ALA A 367 -4.52 -23.23 15.27
CA ALA A 367 -4.09 -22.74 16.57
C ALA A 367 -3.15 -21.53 16.40
N ASP A 368 -3.36 -20.50 17.21
CA ASP A 368 -2.61 -19.24 17.23
C ASP A 368 -2.76 -18.36 15.96
N TRP A 369 -3.76 -18.63 15.11
CA TRP A 369 -4.09 -17.78 13.97
C TRP A 369 -5.59 -17.60 13.79
N SER A 370 -6.00 -16.36 13.54
CA SER A 370 -7.36 -16.06 13.08
C SER A 370 -7.34 -15.70 11.59
N LEU A 371 -8.32 -16.21 10.84
CA LEU A 371 -8.51 -15.90 9.43
C LEU A 371 -9.45 -14.72 9.27
N TRP A 372 -9.06 -13.73 8.50
CA TRP A 372 -9.83 -12.53 8.22
C TRP A 372 -10.10 -12.38 6.73
N GLU A 373 -11.30 -11.95 6.37
CA GLU A 373 -11.71 -11.66 5.00
C GLU A 373 -12.02 -10.17 4.84
N SER A 374 -11.62 -9.60 3.70
CA SER A 374 -11.77 -8.17 3.41
C SER A 374 -13.13 -7.82 2.81
N TYR A 375 -13.75 -6.78 3.36
CA TYR A 375 -15.03 -6.21 2.95
C TYR A 375 -14.91 -4.68 2.78
N ARG A 376 -15.92 -4.08 2.16
CA ARG A 376 -16.03 -2.62 2.00
C ARG A 376 -17.46 -2.17 2.14
N ASP A 377 -17.67 -1.06 2.85
CA ASP A 377 -18.92 -0.33 2.93
C ASP A 377 -18.69 1.17 2.71
N HIS A 378 -19.67 2.00 3.08
CA HIS A 378 -19.59 3.44 2.95
C HIS A 378 -18.59 4.12 3.92
N TRP A 379 -18.10 3.40 4.93
CA TRP A 379 -17.05 3.86 5.85
C TRP A 379 -15.66 3.35 5.47
N GLY A 380 -15.53 2.67 4.34
CA GLY A 380 -14.27 2.17 3.80
C GLY A 380 -14.08 0.67 3.97
N ALA A 381 -12.83 0.22 3.91
CA ALA A 381 -12.45 -1.18 4.07
C ALA A 381 -12.56 -1.62 5.53
N TYR A 382 -12.92 -2.88 5.71
CA TYR A 382 -12.93 -3.55 7.00
C TYR A 382 -12.70 -5.04 6.83
N TYR A 383 -12.44 -5.72 7.94
CA TYR A 383 -12.23 -7.16 7.95
C TYR A 383 -13.14 -7.82 8.95
N VAL A 384 -13.63 -8.99 8.56
CA VAL A 384 -14.49 -9.86 9.36
C VAL A 384 -13.76 -11.18 9.51
N GLU A 385 -13.84 -11.79 10.68
CA GLU A 385 -13.29 -13.12 10.90
C GLU A 385 -14.03 -14.12 10.00
N ALA A 386 -13.30 -14.96 9.28
CA ALA A 386 -13.89 -15.87 8.30
C ALA A 386 -14.91 -16.80 8.96
N GLY A 387 -16.06 -17.00 8.29
CA GLY A 387 -17.18 -17.76 8.83
C GLY A 387 -18.15 -16.94 9.69
N GLN A 388 -17.83 -15.69 10.05
CA GLN A 388 -18.78 -14.77 10.67
C GLN A 388 -19.53 -13.94 9.62
N GLU A 389 -20.78 -13.60 9.89
CA GLU A 389 -21.54 -12.70 9.02
C GLU A 389 -20.92 -11.29 9.01
N PRO A 390 -20.86 -10.62 7.86
CA PRO A 390 -20.37 -9.25 7.79
C PRO A 390 -21.35 -8.30 8.48
N ILE A 391 -21.05 -7.92 9.71
CA ILE A 391 -21.79 -6.88 10.43
C ILE A 391 -20.99 -5.57 10.31
N GLU A 392 -21.67 -4.46 9.99
CA GLU A 392 -21.05 -3.13 10.00
C GLU A 392 -20.47 -2.87 11.40
N PRO A 393 -19.14 -2.67 11.56
CA PRO A 393 -18.56 -2.28 12.82
C PRO A 393 -19.00 -0.85 13.14
N LEU A 394 -20.08 -0.69 13.91
CA LEU A 394 -20.62 0.60 14.42
C LEU A 394 -19.52 1.53 15.01
N GLN A 395 -18.40 0.94 15.44
CA GLN A 395 -17.21 1.65 15.90
C GLN A 395 -16.58 2.57 14.85
N ARG A 396 -16.63 2.21 13.55
CA ARG A 396 -16.04 3.00 12.46
C ARG A 396 -16.80 4.31 12.23
N GLU A 397 -18.13 4.23 12.20
CA GLU A 397 -18.99 5.41 12.09
C GLU A 397 -18.69 6.44 13.19
N GLY A 398 -18.55 5.98 14.44
CA GLY A 398 -18.22 6.86 15.55
C GLY A 398 -16.87 7.57 15.40
N VAL A 399 -15.87 6.89 14.82
CA VAL A 399 -14.57 7.51 14.50
C VAL A 399 -14.74 8.56 13.39
N TRP A 400 -15.39 8.20 12.28
CA TRP A 400 -15.64 9.12 11.18
C TRP A 400 -16.42 10.36 11.63
N ARG A 401 -17.50 10.21 12.40
CA ARG A 401 -18.28 11.36 12.92
C ARG A 401 -17.48 12.27 13.86
N ARG A 402 -16.55 11.72 14.65
CA ARG A 402 -15.68 12.52 15.55
C ARG A 402 -14.56 13.23 14.81
N LEU A 403 -14.03 12.64 13.74
CA LEU A 403 -12.87 13.14 13.01
C LEU A 403 -13.22 13.90 11.74
N GLN A 404 -14.47 13.79 11.25
CA GLN A 404 -14.95 14.64 10.18
C GLN A 404 -14.82 16.11 10.60
N PRO A 405 -14.24 16.97 9.75
CA PRO A 405 -14.34 18.40 9.98
C PRO A 405 -15.83 18.75 9.97
N SER A 406 -16.32 19.30 11.08
CA SER A 406 -17.72 19.73 11.23
C SER A 406 -18.18 20.39 9.93
N SER A 407 -19.21 19.84 9.29
CA SER A 407 -19.92 20.56 8.24
C SER A 407 -20.51 21.81 8.89
N VAL A 408 -19.83 22.94 8.74
CA VAL A 408 -20.45 24.22 9.04
C VAL A 408 -21.46 24.43 7.93
N SER A 409 -22.72 24.17 8.28
CA SER A 409 -23.94 24.46 7.53
C SER A 409 -23.93 25.82 6.84
#